data_AF-A0A497C8M5-F1
#
_entry.id   AF-A0A497C8M5-F1
#
_cell.length_a   1.000
_cell.length_b   1.000
_cell.length_c   1.000
_cell.angle_alpha   90.00
_cell.angle_beta   90.00
_cell.angle_gamma   90.00
#
_symmetry.space_group_name_H-M   'P 1'
#
loop_
_entity.id
_entity.type
_entity.pdbx_description
1 polymer ?
#
loop_
_entity_poly.entity_id
_entity_poly.type
_entity_poly.pdbx_seq_one_letter_code
_entity_poly.pdbx_strand_id
1 'polypeptide(L)' 'MGSFGLWEWVIILVIVLLIFGTSRLTDIGKGLGGAINEFKNALEEGKDKSDNAEDEEQQDA' A
#
# COMPACT_ATOMS: atom_id res chain seq x y z
N MET A 1 -11.99 -21.08 18.31
CA MET A 1 -12.84 -20.37 17.33
C MET A 1 -12.02 -19.22 16.74
N GLY A 2 -11.34 -19.43 15.61
CA GLY A 2 -10.45 -18.37 15.08
C GLY A 2 -9.74 -18.71 13.77
N SER A 3 -9.63 -19.99 13.44
CA SER A 3 -9.01 -20.44 12.19
C SER A 3 -9.96 -20.44 10.98
N PHE A 4 -11.28 -20.49 11.19
CA PHE A 4 -12.25 -20.53 10.09
C PHE A 4 -12.45 -19.18 9.38
N GLY A 5 -12.30 -18.05 10.09
CA GLY A 5 -12.54 -16.73 9.50
C GLY A 5 -11.58 -16.38 8.37
N LEU A 6 -10.27 -16.61 8.57
CA LEU A 6 -9.25 -16.35 7.55
C LEU A 6 -9.34 -17.32 6.37
N TRP A 7 -9.65 -18.58 6.62
CA TRP A 7 -9.71 -19.60 5.57
C TRP A 7 -10.90 -19.38 4.61
N GLU A 8 -12.04 -18.91 5.15
CA GLU A 8 -13.21 -18.49 4.35
C GLU A 8 -12.87 -17.32 3.42
N TRP A 9 -12.19 -16.29 3.93
CA TRP A 9 -11.77 -15.14 3.13
C TRP A 9 -10.85 -15.54 1.97
N VAL A 10 -9.91 -16.47 2.20
CA VAL A 10 -9.03 -17.00 1.16
C VAL A 10 -9.84 -17.71 0.07
N ILE A 11 -10.81 -18.55 0.45
CA ILE A 11 -11.70 -19.22 -0.51
C ILE A 11 -12.47 -18.22 -1.36
N ILE A 12 -13.04 -17.19 -0.74
CA ILE A 12 -13.80 -16.17 -1.46
C ILE A 12 -12.89 -15.45 -2.46
N LEU A 13 -11.67 -15.11 -2.06
CA LEU A 13 -10.69 -14.46 -2.92
C LEU A 13 -10.36 -15.32 -4.14
N VAL A 14 -10.18 -16.63 -3.95
CA VAL A 14 -9.94 -17.59 -5.04
C VAL A 14 -11.12 -17.65 -6.00
N ILE A 15 -12.36 -17.71 -5.50
CA ILE A 15 -13.56 -17.75 -6.36
C ILE A 15 -13.69 -16.45 -7.16
N VAL A 16 -13.50 -15.29 -6.53
CA VAL A 16 -13.52 -14.00 -7.22
C VAL A 16 -12.44 -13.95 -8.31
N LEU A 17 -11.24 -14.43 -8.02
CA LEU A 17 -10.15 -14.54 -9.01
C LEU A 17 -10.48 -15.46 -10.18
N LEU A 18 -11.20 -16.56 -9.95
CA LEU A 18 -11.62 -17.47 -11.03
C LEU A 18 -12.69 -16.85 -11.92
N ILE A 19 -13.64 -16.09 -11.35
CA ILE A 19 -14.71 -15.42 -12.11
C ILE A 19 -14.18 -14.23 -12.90
N PHE A 20 -13.37 -13.38 -12.27
CA PHE A 20 -12.81 -12.18 -12.90
C PHE A 20 -11.58 -12.49 -13.77
N GLY A 21 -10.88 -13.59 -13.49
CA GLY A 21 -9.59 -13.92 -14.06
C GLY A 21 -8.45 -13.07 -13.46
N THR A 22 -7.25 -13.64 -13.40
CA THR A 22 -6.05 -12.94 -12.90
C THR A 22 -5.63 -11.78 -13.80
N SER A 23 -5.94 -11.81 -15.09
CA SER A 23 -5.64 -10.72 -16.03
C SER A 23 -6.35 -9.42 -15.66
N ARG A 24 -7.67 -9.46 -15.41
CA ARG A 24 -8.46 -8.27 -15.06
C ARG A 24 -7.97 -7.64 -13.75
N LEU A 25 -7.68 -8.47 -12.75
CA LEU A 25 -7.17 -7.99 -11.47
C LEU A 25 -5.76 -7.41 -11.60
N THR A 26 -4.91 -7.99 -12.47
CA THR A 26 -3.55 -7.50 -12.72
C THR A 26 -3.55 -6.19 -13.49
N ASP A 27 -4.44 -6.03 -14.48
CA ASP A 27 -4.55 -4.79 -15.27
C ASP A 27 -4.98 -3.61 -14.38
N ILE A 28 -5.98 -3.84 -13.53
CA ILE A 28 -6.45 -2.85 -12.55
C ILE A 28 -5.40 -2.64 -11.44
N GLY A 29 -4.80 -3.72 -10.96
CA GLY A 29 -3.78 -3.70 -9.91
C GLY A 29 -2.49 -3.00 -10.33
N LYS A 30 -2.08 -3.09 -11.60
CA LYS A 30 -0.93 -2.32 -12.12
C LYS A 30 -1.21 -0.82 -12.13
N GLY A 31 -2.41 -0.41 -12.54
CA GLY A 31 -2.82 1.00 -12.53
C GLY A 31 -2.93 1.57 -11.11
N LEU A 32 -3.65 0.88 -10.23
CA LEU A 32 -3.79 1.28 -8.83
C LEU A 32 -2.47 1.18 -8.05
N GLY A 33 -1.69 0.13 -8.28
CA GLY A 33 -0.42 -0.10 -7.62
C GLY A 33 0.62 0.98 -7.93
N GLY A 34 0.67 1.46 -9.18
CA GLY A 34 1.50 2.60 -9.57
C GLY A 34 1.12 3.87 -8.80
N ALA A 35 -0.18 4.22 -8.80
CA ALA A 35 -0.68 5.40 -8.11
C ALA A 35 -0.46 5.34 -6.58
N ILE A 36 -0.64 4.18 -5.96
CA ILE A 36 -0.38 3.98 -4.53
C ILE A 36 1.11 4.07 -4.22
N ASN A 37 1.98 3.54 -5.09
CA ASN A 37 3.43 3.61 -4.92
C ASN A 37 3.95 5.05 -5.04
N GLU A 38 3.45 5.82 -6.02
CA GLU A 38 3.74 7.24 -6.15
C GLU A 38 3.22 8.04 -4.95
N PHE A 39 2.02 7.74 -4.46
CA PHE A 39 1.46 8.36 -3.26
C PHE A 39 2.30 8.05 -2.01
N LYS A 40 2.77 6.81 -1.86
CA LYS A 40 3.64 6.42 -0.74
C LYS A 40 4.98 7.14 -0.81
N ASN A 41 5.62 7.17 -1.98
CA ASN A 41 6.89 7.87 -2.19
C ASN A 41 6.75 9.38 -1.91
N ALA A 42 5.66 10.01 -2.35
CA ALA A 42 5.40 11.43 -2.09
C ALA A 42 5.17 11.72 -0.60
N LEU A 43 4.51 10.81 0.12
CA LEU A 43 4.34 10.89 1.58
C LEU A 43 5.69 10.72 2.30
N GLU A 44 6.53 9.77 1.88
CA GLU A 44 7.86 9.55 2.46
C GLU A 44 8.76 10.76 2.20
N GLU A 45 8.82 11.28 0.98
CA GLU A 45 9.62 12.47 0.64
C GLU A 45 9.13 13.75 1.34
N GLY A 46 7.81 13.87 1.54
CA GLY A 46 7.22 14.96 2.32
C GLY A 46 7.53 14.86 3.81
N LYS A 47 7.73 13.64 4.33
CA LYS A 47 8.09 13.40 5.73
C LYS A 47 9.57 13.63 5.99
N ASP A 48 10.45 13.18 5.09
CA ASP A 48 11.90 13.45 5.14
C ASP A 48 12.22 14.96 5.09
N LYS A 49 11.45 15.74 4.32
CA LYS A 49 11.56 17.22 4.32
C LYS A 49 11.08 17.88 5.61
N SER A 50 10.27 17.20 6.43
CA SER A 50 9.80 17.73 7.72
C SER A 50 10.79 17.41 8.84
N ASP A 51 11.43 16.23 8.84
CA ASP A 51 12.40 15.84 9.87
C ASP A 51 13.74 16.60 9.73
N ASN A 52 14.14 17.02 8.52
CA ASN A 52 15.38 17.80 8.33
C ASN A 52 15.25 19.28 8.75
N ALA A 53 14.03 19.79 8.93
CA ALA A 53 13.80 21.16 9.40
C ALA A 53 13.93 21.30 10.93
N GLU A 54 14.04 20.20 11.68
CA GLU A 54 14.07 20.20 13.15
C GLU A 54 15.49 20.05 13.74
N ASP A 55 16.49 19.71 12.90
CA ASP A 55 17.90 19.52 13.33
C ASP A 55 18.80 20.77 13.09
N GLU A 56 18.33 21.81 12.41
CA GLU A 56 19.13 23.03 12.15
C GLU A 56 18.95 24.17 13.19
N GLU A 57 18.03 24.04 14.17
CA GLU A 57 17.75 25.12 15.15
C GLU A 57 18.40 24.92 16.54
N GLN A 58 19.33 23.95 16.69
CA GLN A 58 20.00 23.65 17.98
C GLN A 58 21.53 23.82 17.99
N GLN A 59 22.15 24.39 16.94
CA GLN A 59 23.62 24.61 16.90
C GLN A 59 24.07 26.06 17.08
N ASP A 60 23.16 27.02 17.26
CA ASP A 60 23.47 28.40 17.64
C ASP A 60 22.72 28.79 18.94
N ALA A 61 23.15 28.23 20.08
CA ALA A 61 22.85 28.73 21.42
C ALA A 61 23.97 28.40 22.41
#